data_AF-W5SU16-F1
#
_entry.id   AF-W5SU16-F1
#
_cell.length_a   1.000
_cell.length_b   1.000
_cell.length_c   1.000
_cell.angle_alpha   90.00
_cell.angle_beta   90.00
_cell.angle_gamma   90.00
#
_symmetry.space_group_name_H-M   'P 1'
#
loop_
_entity.id
_entity.type
_entity.pdbx_description
1 polymer ?
#
loop_
_entity_poly.entity_id
_entity_poly.type
_entity_poly.pdbx_seq_one_letter_code
_entity_poly.pdbx_strand_id
1 'polypeptide(L)'
;MRSKFLRTKEDIYKRTQINTSSPISILVMLYEKAIQDLEIAKEFYKNEDPVSITKADEKVYHAQDIIIELMSTLNFEDGGNISNNLFSIYSFLNKTLESVTLDKNRDNIQEVLKHLKSLHTAWKVLLKKEDNTINKKLGINIVS
;
A
#
# COMPACT_ATOMS: atom_id res chain seq x y z
N MET A 1 5.58 -20.23 -15.17
CA MET A 1 4.14 -19.96 -15.36
C MET A 1 3.77 -18.71 -14.56
N ARG A 2 4.10 -17.52 -15.07
CA ARG A 2 3.96 -16.22 -14.36
C ARG A 2 3.12 -15.27 -15.23
N SER A 3 1.87 -15.65 -15.49
CA SER A 3 1.01 -14.96 -16.47
C SER A 3 -0.44 -14.78 -16.00
N LYS A 4 -0.67 -14.32 -14.76
CA LYS A 4 -2.05 -14.05 -14.32
C LYS A 4 -2.28 -12.83 -13.43
N PHE A 5 -1.37 -11.85 -13.44
CA PHE A 5 -1.58 -10.59 -12.70
C PHE A 5 -1.15 -9.33 -13.47
N LEU A 6 -1.26 -9.34 -14.79
CA LEU A 6 -1.43 -8.10 -15.54
C LEU A 6 -2.92 -7.88 -15.73
N ARG A 7 -3.63 -7.62 -14.62
CA ARG A 7 -4.89 -6.89 -14.72
C ARG A 7 -4.45 -5.47 -15.10
N THR A 8 -4.70 -5.11 -16.35
CA THR A 8 -4.29 -3.86 -16.97
C THR A 8 -4.58 -2.68 -16.02
N LYS A 9 -3.61 -1.77 -15.87
CA LYS A 9 -3.77 -0.51 -15.09
C LYS A 9 -5.10 0.18 -15.41
N GLU A 10 -5.57 0.05 -16.64
CA GLU A 10 -6.86 0.57 -17.09
C GLU A 10 -8.08 -0.05 -16.41
N ASP A 11 -8.08 -1.29 -15.93
CA ASP A 11 -9.27 -1.90 -15.31
C ASP A 11 -9.58 -1.33 -13.91
N ILE A 12 -8.56 -0.83 -13.18
CA ILE A 12 -8.76 -0.11 -11.91
C ILE A 12 -9.33 1.30 -12.18
N TYR A 13 -8.95 1.92 -13.29
CA TYR A 13 -9.41 3.26 -13.66
C TYR A 13 -10.69 3.29 -14.55
N LYS A 14 -11.04 2.19 -15.26
CA LYS A 14 -12.04 2.23 -16.36
C LYS A 14 -13.29 1.37 -16.20
N ARG A 15 -13.62 0.79 -15.04
CA ARG A 15 -14.95 0.16 -14.86
C ARG A 15 -15.86 1.01 -14.00
N THR A 16 -16.56 1.93 -14.67
CA THR A 16 -17.98 2.28 -14.50
C THR A 16 -18.64 1.99 -13.14
N GLN A 17 -18.00 2.45 -12.07
CA GLN A 17 -18.55 2.77 -10.75
C GLN A 17 -17.82 4.02 -10.24
N ILE A 18 -17.74 5.00 -11.13
CA ILE A 18 -17.28 6.37 -10.90
C ILE A 18 -18.36 7.07 -10.06
N ASN A 19 -18.55 6.60 -8.83
CA ASN A 19 -19.23 7.30 -7.76
C ASN A 19 -18.22 7.40 -6.61
N THR A 20 -17.52 8.53 -6.61
CA THR A 20 -16.97 9.26 -5.45
C THR A 20 -15.71 8.77 -4.70
N SER A 21 -14.87 7.89 -5.24
CA SER A 21 -13.55 7.65 -4.61
C SER A 21 -12.44 8.48 -5.28
N SER A 22 -11.84 9.42 -4.55
CA SER A 22 -10.69 10.20 -5.01
C SER A 22 -9.48 9.28 -5.28
N PRO A 23 -8.57 9.62 -6.21
CA PRO A 23 -7.27 8.94 -6.35
C PRO A 23 -6.52 8.76 -5.01
N ILE A 24 -6.67 9.71 -4.08
CA ILE A 24 -6.08 9.63 -2.74
C ILE A 24 -6.76 8.52 -1.91
N SER A 25 -8.07 8.31 -2.07
CA SER A 25 -8.79 7.21 -1.42
C SER A 25 -8.26 5.84 -1.87
N ILE A 26 -7.95 5.68 -3.16
CA ILE A 26 -7.36 4.44 -3.69
C ILE A 26 -5.98 4.20 -3.07
N LEU A 27 -5.14 5.24 -2.99
CA LEU A 27 -3.84 5.13 -2.31
C LEU A 27 -4.01 4.69 -0.86
N VAL A 28 -4.89 5.35 -0.09
CA VAL A 28 -5.18 5.00 1.31
C VAL A 28 -5.57 3.52 1.45
N MET A 29 -6.48 3.03 0.60
CA MET A 29 -6.91 1.62 0.62
C MET A 29 -5.76 0.64 0.31
N LEU A 30 -4.87 0.97 -0.63
CA LEU A 30 -3.69 0.14 -0.94
C LEU A 30 -2.75 0.04 0.28
N TYR A 31 -2.50 1.17 0.95
CA TYR A 31 -1.71 1.18 2.19
C TYR A 31 -2.36 0.36 3.30
N GLU A 32 -3.67 0.51 3.53
CA GLU A 32 -4.41 -0.27 4.53
C GLU A 32 -4.29 -1.77 4.26
N LYS A 33 -4.41 -2.16 2.98
CA LYS A 33 -4.30 -3.56 2.59
C LYS A 33 -2.89 -4.12 2.81
N ALA A 34 -1.84 -3.41 2.39
CA ALA A 34 -0.46 -3.83 2.60
C ALA A 34 -0.13 -3.96 4.11
N ILE A 35 -0.57 -3.00 4.93
CA ILE A 35 -0.42 -3.05 6.40
C ILE A 35 -1.15 -4.26 6.97
N GLN A 36 -2.40 -4.50 6.56
CA GLN A 36 -3.19 -5.63 7.03
C GLN A 36 -2.52 -6.96 6.70
N ASP A 37 -2.03 -7.15 5.46
CA ASP A 37 -1.39 -8.39 5.06
C ASP A 37 -0.09 -8.63 5.84
N LEU A 38 0.70 -7.59 6.12
CA LEU A 38 1.91 -7.72 6.93
C LEU A 38 1.64 -8.03 8.42
N GLU A 39 0.57 -7.48 9.02
CA GLU A 39 0.17 -7.88 10.38
C GLU A 39 -0.32 -9.33 10.40
N ILE A 40 -1.09 -9.77 9.40
CA ILE A 40 -1.51 -11.18 9.28
C ILE A 40 -0.29 -12.10 9.11
N ALA A 41 0.70 -11.70 8.29
CA ALA A 41 1.93 -12.46 8.11
C ALA A 41 2.66 -12.66 9.44
N LYS A 42 2.80 -11.60 10.24
CA LYS A 42 3.41 -11.68 11.58
C LYS A 42 2.67 -12.66 12.49
N GLU A 43 1.34 -12.64 12.49
CA GLU A 43 0.55 -13.58 13.30
C GLU A 43 0.76 -15.03 12.84
N PHE A 44 0.81 -15.30 11.53
CA PHE A 44 1.12 -16.63 11.04
C PHE A 44 2.54 -17.09 11.40
N TYR A 45 3.54 -16.21 11.32
CA TYR A 45 4.92 -16.55 11.67
C TYR A 45 5.15 -16.88 13.16
N LYS A 46 4.18 -16.59 14.05
CA LYS A 46 4.22 -17.07 15.44
C LYS A 46 4.09 -18.59 15.53
N ASN A 47 3.47 -19.22 14.53
CA ASN A 47 3.40 -20.66 14.42
C ASN A 47 4.51 -21.14 13.48
N GLU A 48 5.36 -22.03 13.97
CA GLU A 48 6.54 -22.51 13.21
C GLU A 48 6.23 -23.70 12.30
N ASP A 49 4.95 -24.07 12.15
CA ASP A 49 4.56 -25.16 11.27
C ASP A 49 4.64 -24.74 9.78
N PRO A 50 4.93 -25.70 8.86
CA PRO A 50 5.10 -25.38 7.44
C PRO A 50 3.89 -24.72 6.77
N VAL A 51 2.67 -25.01 7.23
CA VAL A 51 1.45 -24.44 6.66
C VAL A 51 1.30 -22.97 7.03
N SER A 52 1.56 -22.63 8.30
CA SER A 52 1.56 -21.24 8.77
C SER A 52 2.66 -20.42 8.09
N ILE A 53 3.86 -20.97 7.94
CA ILE A 53 4.96 -20.29 7.22
C ILE A 53 4.54 -19.98 5.76
N THR A 54 3.95 -20.95 5.06
CA THR A 54 3.50 -20.74 3.67
C THR A 54 2.45 -19.63 3.58
N LYS A 55 1.47 -19.62 4.50
CA LYS A 55 0.45 -18.56 4.55
C LYS A 55 1.02 -17.19 4.88
N ALA A 56 2.06 -17.14 5.71
CA ALA A 56 2.74 -15.89 6.03
C ALA A 56 3.50 -15.36 4.79
N ASP A 57 4.23 -16.22 4.08
CA ASP A 57 4.96 -15.85 2.87
C ASP A 57 4.00 -15.34 1.78
N GLU A 58 2.85 -15.99 1.56
CA GLU A 58 1.80 -15.52 0.64
C GLU A 58 1.34 -14.10 0.95
N LYS A 59 1.23 -13.75 2.23
CA LYS A 59 0.86 -12.40 2.68
C LYS A 59 1.97 -11.39 2.46
N VAL A 60 3.22 -11.77 2.68
CA VAL A 60 4.38 -10.92 2.39
C VAL A 60 4.46 -10.64 0.89
N TYR A 61 4.32 -11.65 0.03
CA TYR A 61 4.32 -11.47 -1.42
C TYR A 61 3.21 -10.54 -1.90
N HIS A 62 2.00 -10.69 -1.36
CA HIS A 62 0.90 -9.78 -1.70
C HIS A 62 1.17 -8.32 -1.28
N ALA A 63 1.80 -8.11 -0.11
CA ALA A 63 2.22 -6.77 0.30
C ALA A 63 3.31 -6.18 -0.62
N GLN A 64 4.24 -7.01 -1.10
CA GLN A 64 5.25 -6.60 -2.10
C GLN A 64 4.60 -6.19 -3.43
N ASP A 65 3.63 -6.97 -3.92
CA ASP A 65 2.89 -6.63 -5.15
C ASP A 65 2.20 -5.26 -5.02
N ILE A 66 1.62 -4.95 -3.86
CA ILE A 66 1.03 -3.62 -3.60
C ILE A 66 2.08 -2.51 -3.60
N ILE A 67 3.24 -2.73 -2.97
CA ILE A 67 4.33 -1.75 -2.93
C ILE A 67 4.84 -1.47 -4.35
N ILE A 68 4.98 -2.50 -5.18
CA ILE A 68 5.37 -2.36 -6.59
C ILE A 68 4.31 -1.57 -7.37
N GLU A 69 3.03 -1.84 -7.13
CA GLU A 69 1.96 -1.07 -7.76
C GLU A 69 2.03 0.41 -7.35
N LEU A 70 2.24 0.72 -6.07
CA LEU A 70 2.43 2.09 -5.55
C LEU A 70 3.60 2.79 -6.24
N MET A 71 4.76 2.14 -6.41
CA MET A 71 5.88 2.69 -7.17
C MET A 71 5.48 3.07 -8.59
N SER A 72 4.65 2.24 -9.22
CA SER A 72 4.24 2.41 -10.60
C SER A 72 3.26 3.58 -10.82
N THR A 73 2.73 4.16 -9.74
CA THR A 73 1.85 5.35 -9.76
C THR A 73 2.62 6.67 -9.64
N LEU A 74 3.92 6.63 -9.37
CA LEU A 74 4.72 7.83 -9.17
C LEU A 74 4.93 8.58 -10.50
N ASN A 75 4.59 9.88 -10.51
CA ASN A 75 4.87 10.78 -11.62
C ASN A 75 6.19 11.52 -11.35
N PHE A 76 7.25 11.13 -12.05
CA PHE A 76 8.59 11.72 -11.88
C PHE A 76 8.75 13.07 -12.57
N GLU A 77 7.93 13.37 -13.58
CA GLU A 77 7.95 14.64 -14.30
C GLU A 77 7.38 15.76 -13.42
N ASP A 78 6.15 15.58 -12.92
CA ASP A 78 5.47 16.59 -12.10
C ASP A 78 5.86 16.52 -10.61
N GLY A 79 6.12 15.31 -10.11
CA GLY A 79 6.39 15.10 -8.67
C GLY A 79 7.84 15.33 -8.26
N GLY A 80 8.78 15.36 -9.21
CA GLY A 80 10.20 15.65 -8.99
C GLY A 80 10.78 14.93 -7.76
N ASN A 81 11.30 15.73 -6.82
CA ASN A 81 11.95 15.21 -5.61
C ASN A 81 11.03 14.36 -4.72
N ILE A 82 9.72 14.63 -4.70
CA ILE A 82 8.77 13.85 -3.88
C ILE A 82 8.65 12.44 -4.44
N SER A 83 8.46 12.31 -5.76
CA SER A 83 8.39 11.02 -6.43
C SER A 83 9.69 10.23 -6.29
N ASN A 84 10.85 10.88 -6.41
CA ASN A 84 12.15 10.24 -6.19
C ASN A 84 12.33 9.72 -4.76
N ASN A 85 11.89 10.49 -3.76
CA ASN A 85 11.96 10.08 -2.36
C ASN A 85 11.01 8.91 -2.07
N LEU A 86 9.77 8.98 -2.56
CA LEU A 86 8.80 7.90 -2.40
C LEU A 86 9.28 6.62 -3.09
N PHE A 87 9.83 6.72 -4.30
CA PHE A 87 10.41 5.58 -4.99
C PHE A 87 11.52 4.93 -4.16
N SER A 88 12.45 5.73 -3.63
CA SER A 88 13.55 5.24 -2.80
C SER A 88 13.04 4.53 -1.54
N ILE A 89 12.02 5.09 -0.87
CA ILE A 89 11.40 4.45 0.30
C ILE A 89 10.75 3.13 -0.12
N TYR A 90 9.91 3.12 -1.16
CA TYR A 90 9.27 1.89 -1.61
C TYR A 90 10.29 0.81 -2.03
N SER A 91 11.39 1.20 -2.69
CA SER A 91 12.43 0.25 -3.12
C SER A 91 13.10 -0.39 -1.91
N PHE A 92 13.40 0.42 -0.89
CA PHE A 92 13.89 -0.08 0.39
C PHE A 92 12.88 -1.05 1.03
N LEU A 93 11.60 -0.67 1.16
CA LEU A 93 10.59 -1.53 1.77
C LEU A 93 10.41 -2.86 1.04
N ASN A 94 10.36 -2.83 -0.29
CA ASN A 94 10.25 -4.04 -1.09
C ASN A 94 11.47 -4.95 -0.88
N LYS A 95 12.68 -4.38 -0.85
CA LYS A 95 13.92 -5.13 -0.62
C LYS A 95 13.97 -5.73 0.78
N THR A 96 13.52 -4.99 1.77
CA THR A 96 13.40 -5.46 3.15
C THR A 96 12.43 -6.64 3.25
N LEU A 97 11.28 -6.60 2.55
CA LEU A 97 10.36 -7.75 2.50
C LEU A 97 10.92 -8.97 1.75
N GLU A 98 11.80 -8.79 0.75
CA GLU A 98 12.50 -9.93 0.12
C GLU A 98 13.36 -10.70 1.15
N SER A 99 14.02 -9.99 2.08
CA SER A 99 14.82 -10.65 3.13
C SER A 99 13.98 -11.44 4.15
N VAL A 100 12.69 -11.09 4.30
CA VAL A 100 11.76 -11.82 5.18
C VAL A 100 11.49 -13.22 4.61
N THR A 101 11.26 -13.32 3.30
CA THR A 101 10.93 -14.61 2.65
C THR A 101 12.16 -15.41 2.25
N LEU A 102 13.25 -14.75 1.83
CA LEU A 102 14.49 -15.42 1.40
C LEU A 102 15.39 -15.81 2.58
N ASP A 103 15.64 -14.88 3.50
CA ASP A 103 16.60 -15.05 4.59
C ASP A 103 15.90 -15.39 5.93
N LYS A 104 14.57 -15.51 5.92
CA LYS A 104 13.72 -15.78 7.09
C LYS A 104 13.88 -14.77 8.24
N ASN A 105 14.33 -13.55 7.93
CA ASN A 105 14.44 -12.48 8.91
C ASN A 105 13.07 -11.82 9.15
N ARG A 106 12.23 -12.49 9.94
CA ARG A 106 10.82 -12.11 10.19
C ARG A 106 10.67 -10.77 10.92
N ASP A 107 11.67 -10.36 11.69
CA ASP A 107 11.65 -9.10 12.46
C ASP A 107 11.58 -7.87 11.55
N ASN A 108 12.09 -7.99 10.32
CA ASN A 108 12.06 -6.92 9.33
C ASN A 108 10.64 -6.48 8.95
N ILE A 109 9.61 -7.31 9.15
CA ILE A 109 8.21 -6.89 8.90
C ILE A 109 7.83 -5.71 9.80
N GLN A 110 8.33 -5.67 11.03
CA GLN A 110 8.00 -4.59 11.97
C GLN A 110 8.53 -3.23 11.50
N GLU A 111 9.70 -3.22 10.88
CA GLU A 111 10.28 -2.01 10.28
C GLU A 111 9.43 -1.56 9.10
N VAL A 112 9.08 -2.46 8.18
CA VAL A 112 8.26 -2.13 7.02
C VAL A 112 6.88 -1.58 7.43
N LEU A 113 6.25 -2.20 8.44
CA LEU A 113 4.99 -1.72 9.01
C LEU A 113 5.09 -0.29 9.55
N LYS A 114 6.18 0.06 10.22
CA LYS A 114 6.39 1.42 10.76
C LYS A 114 6.39 2.45 9.63
N HIS A 115 7.11 2.19 8.55
CA HIS A 115 7.17 3.09 7.39
C HIS A 115 5.82 3.19 6.66
N LEU A 116 5.17 2.05 6.38
CA LEU A 116 3.86 2.05 5.73
C LEU A 116 2.80 2.78 6.57
N LYS A 117 2.76 2.55 7.88
CA LYS A 117 1.83 3.25 8.78
C LYS A 117 2.07 4.76 8.81
N SER A 118 3.33 5.20 8.83
CA SER A 118 3.66 6.63 8.82
C SER A 118 3.21 7.31 7.53
N LEU A 119 3.50 6.71 6.37
CA LEU A 119 3.06 7.22 5.07
C LEU A 119 1.54 7.19 4.95
N HIS A 120 0.90 6.10 5.37
CA HIS A 120 -0.55 5.97 5.40
C HIS A 120 -1.22 7.10 6.20
N THR A 121 -0.70 7.43 7.39
CA THR A 121 -1.19 8.57 8.18
C THR A 121 -1.07 9.89 7.41
N ALA A 122 0.03 10.12 6.71
CA ALA A 122 0.20 11.33 5.89
C ALA A 122 -0.85 11.41 4.76
N TRP A 123 -1.10 10.30 4.05
CA TRP A 123 -2.12 10.24 3.00
C TRP A 123 -3.54 10.46 3.53
N LYS A 124 -3.87 9.91 4.71
CA LYS A 124 -5.18 10.15 5.35
C LYS A 124 -5.41 11.62 5.72
N VAL A 125 -4.36 12.34 6.13
CA VAL A 125 -4.47 13.80 6.39
C VAL A 125 -4.79 14.55 5.10
N LEU A 126 -4.15 14.19 3.98
CA LEU A 126 -4.43 14.79 2.68
C LEU A 126 -5.85 14.49 2.19
N LEU A 127 -6.32 13.25 2.35
CA LEU A 127 -7.69 12.85 2.00
C LEU A 127 -8.73 13.70 2.75
N LYS A 128 -8.58 13.82 4.08
CA LYS A 128 -9.48 14.63 4.90
C LYS A 128 -9.50 16.11 4.47
N LYS A 129 -8.36 16.65 4.04
CA LYS A 129 -8.27 18.03 3.54
C LYS A 129 -9.00 18.21 2.21
N GLU A 130 -8.91 17.22 1.33
CA GLU A 130 -9.65 17.20 0.06
C GLU A 130 -11.16 17.17 0.29
N ASP A 131 -11.64 16.24 1.14
CA ASP A 131 -13.06 16.12 1.50
C ASP A 131 -13.61 17.42 2.09
N ASN A 132 -12.87 18.05 3.02
CA ASN A 132 -13.25 19.34 3.59
C ASN A 132 -13.34 20.46 2.55
N THR A 133 -12.46 20.44 1.55
CA THR A 133 -12.47 21.43 0.46
C THR A 133 -13.69 21.23 -0.44
N ILE A 134 -14.04 19.98 -0.74
CA ILE A 134 -15.24 19.62 -1.52
C ILE A 134 -16.51 20.01 -0.75
N ASN A 135 -16.62 19.64 0.53
CA ASN A 135 -17.76 19.95 1.38
C ASN A 135 -18.00 21.47 1.49
N LYS A 136 -16.92 22.24 1.67
CA LYS A 136 -17.00 23.71 1.69
C LYS A 136 -17.50 24.28 0.36
N LYS A 137 -17.03 23.76 -0.78
CA LYS A 137 -17.51 24.20 -2.11
C LYS A 137 -18.99 23.87 -2.33
N LEU A 138 -19.47 22.76 -1.78
CA LEU A 138 -20.86 22.33 -1.88
C LEU A 138 -21.79 22.97 -0.83
N GLY A 139 -21.26 23.75 0.11
CA GLY A 139 -22.04 24.33 1.21
C GLY A 139 -22.54 23.30 2.23
N ILE A 140 -21.95 22.09 2.26
CA ILE A 140 -22.33 21.01 3.17
C ILE A 140 -21.48 21.11 4.44
N ASN A 141 -22.14 21.36 5.58
CA ASN A 141 -21.50 21.28 6.90
C ASN A 141 -21.71 19.86 7.46
N ILE A 142 -20.74 18.97 7.23
CA ILE A 142 -20.75 17.68 7.93
C ILE A 142 -20.26 17.94 9.36
N VAL A 143 -21.16 17.84 10.32
CA VAL A 143 -20.81 17.89 11.75
C VAL A 143 -20.11 16.58 12.07
N SER A 144 -18.80 16.63 12.33
CA SER A 144 -17.98 15.47 12.71
C SER A 144 -18.16 15.11 14.18
#